data_AF-A0AA97H8E1-F1
#
_entry.id   AF-A0AA97H8E1-F1
#
_cell.length_a   1.000
_cell.length_b   1.000
_cell.length_c   1.000
_cell.angle_alpha   90.00
_cell.angle_beta   90.00
_cell.angle_gamma   90.00
#
_symmetry.space_group_name_H-M   'P 1'
#
loop_
_entity.id
_entity.type
_entity.pdbx_description
1 polymer ?
#
loop_
_entity_poly.entity_id
_entity_poly.type
_entity_poly.pdbx_seq_one_letter_code
_entity_poly.pdbx_strand_id
1 'polypeptide(L)'
;MAEEDFGELIKVLCRHVPTPACSLYFVDVFSFADPREAPVYEVDLGDLPSLLRGVSEDKQVFTPANIWPADRSWLVYTDYDLWATKVSGSSKLINELRAHPLLETLDWAPSEAP
;
A
#
# COMPACT_ATOMS: atom_id res chain seq x y z
N MET A 1 4.64 -8.58 -5.67
CA MET A 1 5.10 -7.27 -6.18
C MET A 1 6.56 -7.15 -5.83
N ALA A 2 7.43 -6.84 -6.82
CA ALA A 2 8.84 -6.59 -6.55
C ALA A 2 9.05 -5.20 -5.90
N GLU A 3 10.22 -4.95 -5.33
CA GLU A 3 10.54 -3.65 -4.72
C GLU A 3 10.48 -2.51 -5.76
N GLU A 4 10.95 -2.78 -6.98
CA GLU A 4 10.90 -1.83 -8.09
C GLU A 4 9.46 -1.46 -8.45
N ASP A 5 8.57 -2.46 -8.54
CA ASP A 5 7.15 -2.26 -8.83
C ASP A 5 6.47 -1.44 -7.72
N PHE A 6 6.84 -1.69 -6.46
CA PHE A 6 6.33 -0.92 -5.33
C PHE A 6 6.75 0.56 -5.42
N GLY A 7 8.00 0.82 -5.80
CA GLY A 7 8.48 2.18 -6.05
C GLY A 7 7.67 2.90 -7.15
N GLU A 8 7.32 2.20 -8.23
CA GLU A 8 6.47 2.75 -9.29
C GLU A 8 5.03 3.00 -8.82
N LEU A 9 4.46 2.11 -8.00
CA LEU A 9 3.17 2.32 -7.36
C LEU A 9 3.17 3.61 -6.52
N ILE A 10 4.18 3.80 -5.67
CA ILE A 10 4.31 4.99 -4.81
C ILE A 10 4.37 6.27 -5.66
N LYS A 11 5.11 6.27 -6.77
CA LYS A 11 5.16 7.42 -7.69
C LYS A 11 3.79 7.81 -8.25
N VAL A 12 2.95 6.82 -8.57
CA VAL A 12 1.57 7.09 -9.02
C VAL A 12 0.75 7.66 -7.86
N LEU A 13 0.77 7.04 -6.68
CA LEU A 13 0.00 7.49 -5.52
C LEU A 13 0.32 8.93 -5.10
N CYS A 14 1.60 9.34 -5.16
CA CYS A 14 2.02 10.71 -4.88
C CYS A 14 1.33 11.78 -5.76
N ARG A 15 0.81 11.42 -6.93
CA ARG A 15 0.08 12.33 -7.82
C ARG A 15 -1.41 12.45 -7.50
N HIS A 16 -1.93 11.54 -6.66
CA HIS A 16 -3.34 11.44 -6.27
C HIS A 16 -3.55 11.75 -4.80
N VAL A 17 -2.69 12.57 -4.21
CA VAL A 17 -2.81 13.00 -2.82
C VAL A 17 -2.59 14.52 -2.71
N PRO A 18 -3.41 15.26 -1.92
CA PRO A 18 -3.22 16.69 -1.73
C PRO A 18 -1.98 17.01 -0.87
N THR A 19 -1.59 16.10 0.03
CA THR A 19 -0.43 16.23 0.92
C THR A 19 0.31 14.90 0.99
N PRO A 20 1.64 14.87 1.04
CA PRO A 20 2.37 13.61 1.02
C PRO A 20 2.23 12.78 2.32
N ALA A 21 1.69 13.36 3.41
CA ALA A 21 1.45 12.64 4.66
C ALA A 21 0.47 11.47 4.49
N CYS A 22 0.91 10.28 4.88
CA CYS A 22 0.16 9.04 4.85
C CYS A 22 0.29 8.28 6.16
N SER A 23 -0.79 7.59 6.52
CA SER A 23 -0.85 6.66 7.62
C SER A 23 -0.49 5.25 7.14
N LEU A 24 0.27 4.53 7.97
CA LEU A 24 0.67 3.14 7.78
C LEU A 24 0.11 2.29 8.91
N TYR A 25 -0.47 1.16 8.57
CA TYR A 25 -0.88 0.14 9.52
C TYR A 25 -0.12 -1.15 9.24
N PHE A 26 0.47 -1.71 10.29
CA PHE A 26 1.12 -3.01 10.23
C PHE A 26 0.27 -4.03 10.97
N VAL A 27 -0.02 -5.15 10.31
CA VAL A 27 -0.66 -6.28 10.98
C VAL A 27 0.41 -7.05 11.76
N ASP A 28 0.19 -7.23 13.05
CA ASP A 28 1.02 -8.14 13.83
C ASP A 28 0.51 -9.56 13.63
N VAL A 29 1.24 -10.35 12.84
CA VAL A 29 0.91 -11.77 12.58
C VAL A 29 1.32 -12.69 13.74
N PHE A 30 2.07 -12.18 14.71
CA PHE A 30 2.56 -12.94 15.87
C PHE A 30 1.77 -12.65 17.16
N SER A 31 0.94 -11.61 17.16
CA SER A 31 0.12 -11.21 18.31
C SER A 31 -1.37 -11.36 18.03
N PHE A 32 -2.10 -11.91 18.99
CA PHE A 32 -3.57 -11.92 19.01
C PHE A 32 -4.16 -10.64 19.62
N ALA A 33 -3.37 -9.56 19.67
CA ALA A 33 -3.82 -8.28 20.15
C ALA A 33 -4.98 -7.76 19.29
N ASP A 34 -5.87 -6.99 19.91
CA ASP A 34 -7.02 -6.38 19.24
C ASP A 34 -6.51 -5.45 18.11
N PRO A 35 -6.90 -5.68 16.84
CA PRO A 35 -6.45 -4.85 15.72
C PRO A 35 -6.80 -3.37 15.87
N ARG A 36 -7.81 -3.04 16.69
CA ARG A 36 -8.22 -1.65 16.98
C ARG A 36 -7.21 -0.89 17.85
N GLU A 37 -6.36 -1.61 18.58
CA GLU A 37 -5.34 -1.06 19.48
C GLU A 37 -3.95 -1.05 18.82
N ALA A 38 -3.82 -1.59 17.62
CA ALA A 38 -2.55 -1.64 16.91
C ALA A 38 -2.12 -0.23 16.45
N PRO A 39 -0.82 0.10 16.56
CA PRO A 39 -0.33 1.43 16.25
C PRO A 39 -0.48 1.75 14.76
N VAL A 40 -0.84 3.00 14.48
CA VAL A 40 -0.79 3.60 13.14
C VAL A 40 0.36 4.58 13.12
N TYR A 41 1.20 4.49 12.11
CA TYR A 41 2.38 5.32 11.94
C TYR A 41 2.13 6.37 10.86
N GLU A 42 2.68 7.56 11.04
CA GLU A 42 2.59 8.63 10.03
C GLU A 42 3.94 8.77 9.33
N VAL A 43 3.91 8.85 8.00
CA VAL A 43 5.10 8.99 7.15
C VAL A 43 4.80 9.92 5.97
N ASP A 44 5.85 10.52 5.41
CA ASP A 44 5.77 11.08 4.06
C ASP A 44 5.78 9.94 3.03
N LEU A 45 4.81 9.94 2.11
CA LEU A 45 4.66 8.92 1.09
C LEU A 45 5.90 8.77 0.19
N GLY A 46 6.63 9.87 -0.05
CA GLY A 46 7.87 9.86 -0.82
C GLY A 46 9.03 9.16 -0.10
N ASP A 47 9.00 9.16 1.23
CA ASP A 47 10.03 8.52 2.07
C ASP A 47 9.73 7.04 2.32
N LEU A 48 8.52 6.57 2.02
CA LEU A 48 8.07 5.21 2.32
C LEU A 48 8.98 4.12 1.73
N PRO A 49 9.42 4.16 0.45
CA PRO A 49 10.34 3.13 -0.06
C PRO A 49 11.66 3.04 0.71
N SER A 50 12.22 4.19 1.10
CA SER A 50 13.45 4.26 1.88
C SER A 50 13.24 3.75 3.30
N LEU A 51 12.11 4.07 3.92
CA LEU A 51 11.73 3.57 5.24
C LEU A 51 11.64 2.05 5.21
N LEU A 52 10.87 1.46 4.29
CA LEU A 52 10.69 0.01 4.19
C LEU A 52 12.01 -0.72 3.97
N ARG A 53 12.92 -0.14 3.16
CA ARG A 53 14.27 -0.68 2.99
C ARG A 53 15.03 -0.69 4.32
N GLY A 54 15.01 0.40 5.08
CA GLY A 54 15.66 0.47 6.39
C GLY A 54 15.10 -0.51 7.42
N VAL A 55 13.79 -0.77 7.41
CA VAL A 55 13.18 -1.77 8.32
C VAL A 55 13.43 -3.21 7.85
N SER A 56 13.69 -3.43 6.55
CA SER A 56 13.92 -4.75 5.98
C SER A 56 15.30 -5.36 6.30
N GLU A 57 16.27 -4.55 6.73
CA GLU A 57 17.67 -4.96 6.94
C GLU A 57 17.84 -6.00 8.07
N ASP A 58 16.90 -6.07 9.02
CA ASP A 58 16.90 -7.05 10.13
C ASP A 58 16.22 -8.40 9.80
N LYS A 59 16.07 -8.73 8.51
CA LYS A 59 15.55 -10.01 7.98
C LYS A 59 14.07 -10.32 8.27
N GLN A 60 13.33 -9.38 8.83
CA GLN A 60 11.87 -9.47 8.96
C GLN A 60 11.26 -8.30 8.17
N VAL A 61 10.99 -8.54 6.89
CA VAL A 61 10.33 -7.54 6.04
C VAL A 61 8.85 -7.55 6.41
N PHE A 62 8.40 -6.55 7.15
CA PHE A 62 6.98 -6.27 7.27
C PHE A 62 6.69 -5.10 6.35
N THR A 63 5.91 -5.34 5.31
CA THR A 63 5.23 -4.25 4.62
C THR A 63 3.98 -3.86 5.40
N PRO A 64 3.62 -2.58 5.43
CA PRO A 64 2.38 -2.15 6.07
C PRO A 64 1.22 -2.86 5.37
N ALA A 65 0.36 -3.51 6.15
CA ALA A 65 -0.84 -4.14 5.63
C ALA A 65 -1.77 -3.12 4.96
N ASN A 66 -1.78 -1.88 5.45
CA ASN A 66 -2.52 -0.79 4.84
C ASN A 66 -1.74 0.52 4.80
N ILE A 67 -1.95 1.28 3.72
CA ILE A 67 -1.43 2.63 3.51
C ILE A 67 -2.58 3.49 3.03
N TRP A 68 -2.80 4.66 3.65
CA TRP A 68 -3.80 5.62 3.18
C TRP A 68 -3.38 7.07 3.48
N PRO A 69 -3.78 8.02 2.63
CA PRO A 69 -3.51 9.44 2.86
C PRO A 69 -4.49 10.03 3.88
N ALA A 70 -4.15 11.19 4.44
CA ALA A 70 -4.99 11.89 5.40
C ALA A 70 -6.42 12.20 4.88
N ASP A 71 -6.57 12.43 3.57
CA ASP A 71 -7.87 12.71 2.94
C ASP A 71 -8.67 11.44 2.58
N ARG A 72 -8.10 10.26 2.80
CA ARG A 72 -8.68 8.93 2.49
C ARG A 72 -9.13 8.79 1.03
N SER A 73 -8.47 9.50 0.11
CA SER A 73 -8.76 9.45 -1.33
C SER A 73 -8.45 8.10 -1.98
N TRP A 74 -7.60 7.29 -1.36
CA TRP A 74 -7.28 5.92 -1.76
C TRP A 74 -6.85 5.06 -0.56
N LEU A 75 -6.79 3.75 -0.77
CA LEU A 75 -6.28 2.75 0.17
C LEU A 75 -5.44 1.74 -0.61
N VAL A 76 -4.23 1.51 -0.14
CA VAL A 76 -3.44 0.34 -0.51
C VAL A 76 -3.62 -0.71 0.58
N TYR A 77 -3.92 -1.92 0.16
CA TYR A 77 -3.82 -3.12 0.98
C TYR A 77 -2.72 -3.99 0.38
N THR A 78 -1.83 -4.51 1.20
CA THR A 78 -0.87 -5.50 0.75
C THR A 78 -0.71 -6.60 1.78
N ASP A 79 -0.51 -7.81 1.30
CA ASP A 79 -0.11 -8.91 2.16
C ASP A 79 1.36 -8.74 2.58
N TYR A 80 1.73 -9.35 3.71
CA TYR A 80 3.04 -9.21 4.36
C TYR A 80 4.21 -9.72 3.49
N ASP A 81 3.93 -10.65 2.58
CA ASP A 81 4.87 -11.22 1.61
C ASP A 81 4.82 -10.50 0.25
N LEU A 82 4.05 -9.41 0.16
CA LEU A 82 3.79 -8.64 -1.06
C LEU A 82 3.26 -9.47 -2.22
N TRP A 83 2.67 -10.64 -1.98
CA TRP A 83 2.24 -11.50 -3.08
C TRP A 83 1.08 -10.88 -3.87
N ALA A 84 0.19 -10.17 -3.18
CA ALA A 84 -0.86 -9.37 -3.78
C ALA A 84 -0.94 -7.97 -3.15
N THR A 85 -1.11 -6.96 -4.01
CA THR A 85 -1.37 -5.59 -3.60
C THR A 85 -2.68 -5.13 -4.24
N LYS A 86 -3.63 -4.70 -3.41
CA LYS A 86 -4.91 -4.16 -3.86
C LYS A 86 -4.93 -2.66 -3.65
N VAL A 87 -5.26 -1.92 -4.71
CA VAL A 87 -5.43 -0.47 -4.65
C VAL A 87 -6.88 -0.12 -4.87
N SER A 88 -7.45 0.68 -3.97
CA SER A 88 -8.81 1.23 -4.06
C SER A 88 -8.74 2.75 -4.06
N GLY A 89 -9.52 3.41 -4.91
CA GLY A 89 -9.53 4.88 -4.98
C GLY A 89 -10.35 5.38 -6.16
N SER A 90 -10.11 6.64 -6.56
CA SER A 90 -10.82 7.25 -7.68
C SER A 90 -10.58 6.53 -9.01
N SER A 91 -11.53 6.61 -9.95
CA SER A 91 -11.35 6.06 -11.31
C SER A 91 -10.14 6.65 -12.03
N LYS A 92 -9.77 7.90 -11.72
CA LYS A 92 -8.58 8.56 -12.27
C LYS A 92 -7.30 7.84 -11.82
N LEU A 93 -7.19 7.54 -10.53
CA LEU A 93 -6.07 6.77 -9.96
C LEU A 93 -6.01 5.38 -10.58
N ILE A 94 -7.12 4.65 -10.58
CA ILE A 94 -7.16 3.27 -11.09
C ILE A 94 -6.79 3.22 -12.57
N ASN A 95 -7.29 4.16 -13.39
CA ASN A 95 -6.94 4.21 -14.81
C ASN A 95 -5.46 4.54 -15.04
N GLU A 96 -4.84 5.38 -14.21
CA GLU A 96 -3.40 5.65 -14.29
C GLU A 96 -2.57 4.42 -13.93
N LEU A 97 -2.96 3.67 -12.89
CA LEU A 97 -2.31 2.40 -12.52
C LEU A 97 -2.42 1.37 -13.65
N ARG A 98 -3.60 1.21 -14.25
CA ARG A 98 -3.81 0.29 -15.38
C ARG A 98 -2.97 0.63 -16.61
N ALA A 99 -2.77 1.92 -16.85
CA ALA A 99 -1.99 2.41 -17.98
C ALA A 99 -0.48 2.43 -17.71
N HIS A 100 -0.05 2.13 -16.48
CA HIS A 100 1.36 2.24 -16.10
C HIS A 100 2.18 1.09 -16.71
N PRO A 101 3.23 1.38 -17.51
CA PRO A 101 3.93 0.35 -18.29
C PRO A 101 4.75 -0.63 -17.44
N LEU A 102 4.98 -0.30 -16.17
CA LEU A 102 5.77 -1.10 -15.22
C LEU A 102 4.89 -1.78 -14.15
N LEU A 103 3.57 -1.60 -14.18
CA LEU A 103 2.66 -2.23 -13.22
C LEU A 103 1.74 -3.20 -13.94
N GLU A 104 1.82 -4.47 -13.59
CA GLU A 104 0.81 -5.44 -13.98
C GLU A 104 -0.44 -5.26 -13.11
N THR A 105 -1.61 -5.16 -13.74
CA THR A 105 -2.87 -4.92 -13.03
C THR A 105 -3.92 -5.94 -13.43
N LEU A 106 -4.72 -6.37 -12.45
CA LEU A 106 -5.89 -7.23 -12.64
C LEU A 106 -7.10 -6.55 -12.02
N ASP A 107 -8.17 -6.43 -12.80
CA ASP A 107 -9.44 -5.93 -12.29
C ASP A 107 -10.16 -7.04 -11.53
N TRP A 108 -10.21 -6.90 -10.21
CA TRP A 108 -11.01 -7.80 -9.39
C TRP A 108 -12.49 -7.43 -9.51
N ALA A 109 -13.31 -8.39 -9.95
CA ALA A 109 -14.75 -8.36 -9.82
C ALA A 109 -15.17 -9.54 -8.93
N PRO A 110 -16.12 -9.36 -7.99
CA PRO A 110 -16.69 -10.50 -7.29
C PRO A 110 -17.31 -11.43 -8.33
N SER A 111 -17.09 -12.74 -8.20
CA SER A 111 -17.84 -13.72 -8.99
C SER A 111 -19.32 -13.52 -8.71
N GLU A 112 -20.17 -13.53 -9.74
CA GLU A 112 -21.61 -13.60 -9.52
C GLU A 112 -21.88 -14.77 -8.56
N ALA A 113 -22.45 -14.47 -7.38
CA ALA A 113 -22.82 -15.50 -6.44
C ALA A 113 -23.88 -16.39 -7.12
N PRO A 114 -23.79 -17.73 -7.00
CA PRO A 114 -24.82 -18.62 -7.54
C PRO A 114 -26.19 -18.39 -6.90
#